data_AF-A0A937TY44-F1
#
_entry.id   AF-A0A937TY44-F1
#
_cell.length_a   1.000
_cell.length_b   1.000
_cell.length_c   1.000
_cell.angle_alpha   90.00
_cell.angle_beta   90.00
_cell.angle_gamma   90.00
#
_symmetry.space_group_name_H-M   'P 1'
#
loop_
_entity.id
_entity.type
_entity.pdbx_description
1 polymer ?
#
loop_
_entity_poly.entity_id
_entity_poly.type
_entity_poly.pdbx_seq_one_letter_code
_entity_poly.pdbx_strand_id
1 'polypeptide(L)'
;MGDEDRRQKTEVRSQGSEDGGRRTEVGCQKTEVGGRRTEVGGQRSTDPPAIARHERAGYAEEKPRETGGRKKIINYSGGGAAGPFPRFSAYATSKAAIVRFTENLALELADEGFDVNSIAPGFVITRLHQDTLEAGPELATEAFHENTKKQMESGGVPPEKAADLTAFLLSDASDGITGKFLSAPWDAWQEEAFQERLRTDKDFATLRRIDDKTFFKFK
;
A
#
# COMPACT_ATOMS: atom_id res chain seq x y z
N MET A 1 58.43 23.71 -10.91
CA MET A 1 57.45 23.62 -9.80
C MET A 1 56.18 23.06 -10.41
N GLY A 2 55.99 21.75 -10.54
CA GLY A 2 56.32 20.69 -9.60
C GLY A 2 55.02 20.28 -8.93
N ASP A 3 54.19 19.52 -9.66
CA ASP A 3 53.17 18.66 -9.04
C ASP A 3 53.09 17.39 -9.88
N GLU A 4 53.88 16.43 -9.41
CA GLU A 4 53.91 15.05 -9.83
C GLU A 4 52.65 14.33 -9.34
N ASP A 5 52.05 13.57 -10.25
CA ASP A 5 51.76 12.16 -10.05
C ASP A 5 50.76 11.74 -8.95
N ARG A 6 49.59 11.29 -9.39
CA ARG A 6 49.13 9.94 -9.01
C ARG A 6 48.03 9.43 -9.92
N ARG A 7 48.43 8.85 -11.06
CA ARG A 7 47.59 7.86 -11.74
C ARG A 7 47.52 6.63 -10.83
N GLN A 8 46.38 6.40 -10.20
CA GLN A 8 46.15 5.13 -9.50
C GLN A 8 46.10 4.00 -10.54
N LYS A 9 47.16 3.19 -10.56
CA LYS A 9 47.17 1.89 -11.24
C LYS A 9 46.42 0.90 -10.36
N THR A 10 45.28 0.41 -10.85
CA THR A 10 44.60 -0.74 -10.27
C THR A 10 45.20 -1.99 -10.90
N GLU A 11 46.10 -2.67 -10.18
CA GLU A 11 46.54 -4.02 -10.57
C GLU A 11 45.50 -5.04 -10.08
N VAL A 12 44.81 -5.69 -11.02
CA VAL A 12 43.99 -6.87 -10.75
C VAL A 12 44.90 -8.09 -10.91
N ARG A 13 45.37 -8.67 -9.81
CA ARG A 13 45.99 -10.00 -9.83
C ARG A 13 44.89 -11.05 -9.70
N SER A 14 44.60 -11.75 -10.78
CA SER A 14 43.83 -12.99 -10.77
C SER A 14 44.78 -14.18 -10.61
N GLN A 15 44.70 -14.87 -9.47
CA GLN A 15 45.12 -16.25 -9.35
C GLN A 15 43.89 -17.07 -9.00
N GLY A 16 43.49 -17.94 -9.92
CA GLY A 16 42.38 -18.86 -9.74
C GLY A 16 42.82 -20.14 -9.04
N SER A 17 41.91 -20.71 -8.27
CA SER A 17 41.82 -22.15 -8.05
C SER A 17 40.35 -22.50 -7.83
N GLU A 18 39.85 -23.41 -8.65
CA GLU A 18 38.49 -23.94 -8.61
C GLU A 18 38.35 -24.93 -7.45
N ASP A 19 37.37 -24.72 -6.57
CA ASP A 19 36.57 -25.83 -6.05
C ASP A 19 35.20 -25.33 -5.59
N GLY A 20 34.18 -26.17 -5.78
CA GLY A 20 32.77 -25.82 -5.83
C GLY A 20 32.18 -25.15 -4.59
N GLY A 21 31.42 -24.06 -4.81
CA GLY A 21 30.56 -23.44 -3.81
C GLY A 21 30.30 -21.97 -4.12
N ARG A 22 29.03 -21.60 -4.37
CA ARG A 22 28.61 -20.21 -4.64
C ARG A 22 29.18 -19.24 -3.60
N ARG A 23 30.04 -18.32 -4.02
CA ARG A 23 30.54 -17.19 -3.21
C ARG A 23 29.90 -15.90 -3.73
N THR A 24 29.00 -15.31 -2.96
CA THR A 24 28.56 -13.93 -3.15
C THR A 24 29.57 -13.02 -2.45
N GLU A 25 30.37 -12.28 -3.22
CA GLU A 25 31.24 -11.25 -2.67
C GLU A 25 30.43 -9.96 -2.44
N VAL A 26 30.24 -9.59 -1.18
CA VAL A 26 29.80 -8.26 -0.79
C VAL A 26 31.07 -7.43 -0.59
N GLY A 27 31.38 -6.57 -1.56
CA GLY A 27 32.48 -5.63 -1.47
C GLY A 27 32.28 -4.66 -0.31
N CYS A 28 33.10 -4.80 0.74
CA CYS A 28 33.17 -3.82 1.82
C CYS A 28 34.08 -2.68 1.38
N GLN A 29 33.50 -1.55 0.97
CA GLN A 29 34.25 -0.30 0.81
C GLN A 29 34.70 0.16 2.20
N LYS A 30 36.02 0.19 2.42
CA LYS A 30 36.63 0.79 3.61
C LYS A 30 37.05 2.22 3.26
N THR A 31 36.38 3.20 3.85
CA THR A 31 36.82 4.60 3.86
C THR A 31 37.46 4.88 5.20
N GLU A 32 38.74 5.26 5.20
CA GLU A 32 39.46 5.69 6.40
C GLU A 32 39.30 7.20 6.58
N VAL A 33 38.74 7.63 7.72
CA VAL A 33 38.81 9.01 8.20
C VAL A 33 39.24 8.98 9.66
N GLY A 34 40.42 9.54 9.95
CA GLY A 34 40.76 10.04 11.28
C GLY A 34 40.92 9.01 12.41
N GLY A 35 41.88 8.08 12.28
CA GLY A 35 42.75 7.65 13.39
C GLY A 35 42.15 7.19 14.74
N ARG A 36 40.88 6.81 14.83
CA ARG A 36 40.29 6.22 16.05
C ARG A 36 39.62 4.90 15.75
N ARG A 37 40.17 3.84 16.35
CA ARG A 37 39.62 2.50 16.35
C ARG A 37 38.59 2.41 17.47
N THR A 38 37.30 2.46 17.14
CA THR A 38 36.22 2.04 18.04
C THR A 38 35.77 0.64 17.65
N GLU A 39 36.03 -0.35 18.50
CA GLU A 39 35.48 -1.69 18.36
C GLU A 39 34.04 -1.68 18.88
N VAL A 40 33.07 -1.79 17.97
CA VAL A 40 31.68 -2.10 18.33
C VAL A 40 31.58 -3.62 18.37
N GLY A 41 31.57 -4.19 19.57
CA GLY A 41 31.35 -5.62 19.80
C GLY A 41 29.93 -6.01 19.40
N GLY A 42 29.72 -6.28 18.11
CA GLY A 42 28.48 -6.86 17.60
C GLY A 42 28.46 -8.35 17.91
N GLN A 43 27.73 -8.77 18.95
CA GLN A 43 27.29 -10.16 19.08
C GLN A 43 26.40 -10.47 17.89
N ARG A 44 26.93 -11.23 16.93
CA ARG A 44 26.13 -11.83 15.85
C ARG A 44 25.28 -12.93 16.46
N SER A 45 24.02 -12.63 16.70
CA SER A 45 22.99 -13.66 16.74
C SER A 45 22.96 -14.34 15.38
N THR A 46 23.21 -15.65 15.35
CA THR A 46 23.08 -16.51 14.17
C THR A 46 21.67 -17.08 14.01
N ASP A 47 20.73 -16.63 14.84
CA ASP A 47 19.36 -17.09 14.76
C ASP A 47 18.62 -16.26 13.69
N PRO A 48 18.07 -16.89 12.64
CA PRO A 48 17.18 -16.18 11.75
C PRO A 48 16.03 -15.58 12.57
N PRO A 49 15.54 -14.37 12.25
CA PRO A 49 14.38 -13.82 12.95
C PRO A 49 13.27 -14.85 12.90
N ALA A 50 12.70 -15.17 14.06
CA ALA A 50 11.60 -16.12 14.18
C ALA A 50 10.41 -15.59 13.38
N ILE A 51 10.37 -15.93 12.10
CA ILE A 51 9.17 -15.83 11.28
C ILE A 51 8.26 -16.89 11.90
N ALA A 52 7.34 -16.44 12.76
CA ALA A 52 6.28 -17.27 13.28
C ALA A 52 5.62 -17.93 12.07
N ARG A 53 5.87 -19.24 11.89
CA ARG A 53 5.14 -20.04 10.92
C ARG A 53 3.72 -20.10 11.45
N HIS A 54 2.87 -19.17 11.01
CA HIS A 54 1.45 -19.45 11.00
C HIS A 54 1.29 -20.66 10.08
N GLU A 55 1.17 -21.84 10.68
CA GLU A 55 0.58 -22.99 10.03
C GLU A 55 -0.68 -22.49 9.35
N ARG A 56 -0.84 -22.80 8.05
CA ARG A 56 -2.04 -22.40 7.32
C ARG A 56 -3.22 -22.90 8.14
N ALA A 57 -3.95 -21.98 8.75
CA ALA A 57 -5.25 -22.26 9.29
C ALA A 57 -6.06 -22.81 8.13
N GLY A 58 -6.28 -24.13 8.11
CA GLY A 58 -7.39 -24.69 7.37
C GLY A 58 -8.63 -23.92 7.81
N TYR A 59 -9.51 -23.61 6.86
CA TYR A 59 -10.76 -22.89 7.08
C TYR A 59 -11.40 -23.32 8.40
N ALA A 60 -11.23 -22.49 9.43
CA ALA A 60 -11.76 -22.75 10.74
C ALA A 60 -13.28 -22.63 10.66
N GLU A 61 -13.98 -23.63 11.19
CA GLU A 61 -15.43 -23.58 11.38
C GLU A 61 -15.79 -22.27 12.09
N GLU A 62 -16.74 -21.52 11.54
CA GLU A 62 -17.19 -20.24 12.08
C GLU A 62 -17.69 -20.43 13.53
N LYS A 63 -16.93 -19.92 14.50
CA LYS A 63 -17.39 -19.87 15.88
C LYS A 63 -18.62 -18.94 15.99
N PRO A 64 -19.64 -19.30 16.80
CA PRO A 64 -20.77 -18.42 17.05
C PRO A 64 -20.28 -17.08 17.61
N ARG A 65 -20.58 -15.99 16.89
CA ARG A 65 -20.10 -14.64 17.18
C ARG A 65 -20.81 -14.10 18.44
N GLU A 66 -20.04 -13.63 19.42
CA GLU A 66 -20.58 -12.95 20.62
C GLU A 66 -21.37 -11.71 20.22
N THR A 67 -22.47 -11.46 20.92
CA THR A 67 -23.52 -10.46 20.62
C THR A 67 -23.14 -9.02 20.97
N GLY A 68 -21.93 -8.59 20.62
CA GLY A 68 -21.49 -7.19 20.64
C GLY A 68 -21.25 -6.70 19.20
N GLY A 69 -21.59 -5.45 18.90
CA GLY A 69 -21.36 -4.86 17.57
C GLY A 69 -19.89 -5.00 17.11
N ARG A 70 -19.67 -5.08 15.79
CA ARG A 70 -18.33 -5.31 15.24
C ARG A 70 -17.43 -4.09 15.43
N LYS A 71 -16.14 -4.31 15.67
CA LYS A 71 -15.14 -3.23 15.77
C LYS A 71 -14.82 -2.71 14.36
N LYS A 72 -14.62 -1.41 14.20
CA LYS A 72 -14.53 -0.78 12.86
C LYS A 72 -13.22 -0.02 12.68
N ILE A 73 -12.55 -0.24 11.55
CA ILE A 73 -11.37 0.53 11.12
C ILE A 73 -11.59 1.02 9.70
N ILE A 74 -11.53 2.34 9.49
CA ILE A 74 -11.75 2.97 8.18
C ILE A 74 -10.49 3.72 7.75
N ASN A 75 -9.86 3.26 6.68
CA ASN A 75 -8.69 3.89 6.08
C ASN A 75 -9.08 4.80 4.91
N TYR A 76 -8.41 5.94 4.78
CA TYR A 76 -8.62 6.84 3.64
C TYR A 76 -7.60 6.57 2.52
N SER A 77 -8.07 5.88 1.48
CA SER A 77 -7.35 5.71 0.23
C SER A 77 -7.70 6.86 -0.75
N GLY A 78 -7.77 6.62 -2.06
CA GLY A 78 -8.10 7.62 -3.06
C GLY A 78 -8.05 7.08 -4.49
N GLY A 79 -8.46 7.90 -5.46
CA GLY A 79 -8.52 7.51 -6.88
C GLY A 79 -7.18 7.01 -7.46
N GLY A 80 -6.04 7.43 -6.89
CA GLY A 80 -4.72 6.92 -7.25
C GLY A 80 -4.49 5.43 -6.95
N ALA A 81 -5.37 4.79 -6.18
CA ALA A 81 -5.38 3.34 -6.00
C ALA A 81 -6.20 2.58 -7.06
N ALA A 82 -7.19 3.24 -7.66
CA ALA A 82 -8.13 2.63 -8.60
C ALA A 82 -7.57 2.55 -10.03
N GLY A 83 -6.53 3.31 -10.35
CA GLY A 83 -5.91 3.30 -11.66
C GLY A 83 -4.57 4.03 -11.71
N PRO A 84 -3.86 3.95 -12.85
CA PRO A 84 -2.59 4.65 -13.03
C PRO A 84 -2.75 6.16 -12.86
N PHE A 85 -1.77 6.79 -12.21
CA PHE A 85 -1.75 8.23 -12.00
C PHE A 85 -0.38 8.82 -12.41
N PRO A 86 -0.17 9.11 -13.71
CA PRO A 86 1.10 9.58 -14.22
C PRO A 86 1.58 10.85 -13.51
N ARG A 87 2.89 10.93 -13.24
CA ARG A 87 3.55 12.03 -12.47
C ARG A 87 3.16 12.13 -10.98
N PHE A 88 2.30 11.24 -10.49
CA PHE A 88 1.93 11.12 -9.07
C PHE A 88 2.29 9.73 -8.52
N SER A 89 3.42 9.16 -8.93
CA SER A 89 3.82 7.78 -8.61
C SER A 89 3.84 7.51 -7.10
N ALA A 90 4.51 8.36 -6.32
CA ALA A 90 4.58 8.21 -4.86
C ALA A 90 3.18 8.20 -4.22
N TYR A 91 2.31 9.11 -4.67
CA TYR A 91 0.94 9.19 -4.18
C TYR A 91 0.12 7.95 -4.57
N ALA A 92 0.10 7.58 -5.86
CA ALA A 92 -0.64 6.42 -6.34
C ALA A 92 -0.18 5.12 -5.68
N THR A 93 1.13 4.91 -5.58
CA THR A 93 1.70 3.74 -4.88
C THR A 93 1.31 3.74 -3.41
N SER A 94 1.38 4.88 -2.70
CA SER A 94 0.96 4.93 -1.29
C SER A 94 -0.53 4.62 -1.10
N LYS A 95 -1.39 5.09 -2.02
CA LYS A 95 -2.83 4.87 -1.94
C LYS A 95 -3.19 3.42 -2.28
N ALA A 96 -2.54 2.83 -3.28
CA ALA A 96 -2.68 1.40 -3.58
C ALA A 96 -2.20 0.52 -2.40
N ALA A 97 -1.10 0.91 -1.74
CA ALA A 97 -0.60 0.20 -0.56
C ALA A 97 -1.60 0.22 0.60
N ILE A 98 -2.30 1.34 0.85
CA ILE A 98 -3.36 1.42 1.86
C ILE A 98 -4.50 0.44 1.57
N VAL A 99 -4.89 0.29 0.30
CA VAL A 99 -5.95 -0.66 -0.08
C VAL A 99 -5.53 -2.10 0.25
N ARG A 100 -4.32 -2.52 -0.16
CA ARG A 100 -3.85 -3.87 0.15
C ARG A 100 -3.61 -4.08 1.65
N PHE A 101 -3.12 -3.07 2.35
CA PHE A 101 -2.98 -3.09 3.80
C PHE A 101 -4.33 -3.31 4.50
N THR A 102 -5.37 -2.63 4.03
CA THR A 102 -6.74 -2.79 4.53
C THR A 102 -7.24 -4.22 4.34
N GLU A 103 -7.04 -4.79 3.14
CA GLU A 103 -7.44 -6.17 2.84
C GLU A 103 -6.70 -7.20 3.72
N ASN A 104 -5.40 -7.01 3.94
CA ASN A 104 -4.63 -7.89 4.83
C ASN A 104 -5.13 -7.78 6.27
N LEU A 105 -5.27 -6.56 6.78
CA LEU A 105 -5.70 -6.32 8.15
C LEU A 105 -7.12 -6.85 8.43
N ALA A 106 -8.00 -6.79 7.42
CA ALA A 106 -9.33 -7.40 7.49
C ALA A 106 -9.29 -8.92 7.75
N LEU A 107 -8.30 -9.62 7.18
CA LEU A 107 -8.11 -11.06 7.38
C LEU A 107 -7.37 -11.36 8.69
N GLU A 108 -6.36 -10.57 9.02
CA GLU A 108 -5.56 -10.73 10.23
C GLU A 108 -6.38 -10.52 11.52
N LEU A 109 -7.35 -9.59 11.49
CA LEU A 109 -8.19 -9.25 12.64
C LEU A 109 -9.60 -9.87 12.60
N ALA A 110 -9.84 -10.82 11.69
CA ALA A 110 -11.17 -11.40 11.48
C ALA A 110 -11.71 -12.08 12.76
N ASP A 111 -10.86 -12.87 13.44
CA ASP A 111 -11.20 -13.59 14.67
C ASP A 111 -11.40 -12.66 15.88
N GLU A 112 -10.91 -11.42 15.80
CA GLU A 112 -11.07 -10.40 16.84
C GLU A 112 -12.33 -9.54 16.66
N GLY A 113 -13.14 -9.84 15.64
CA GLY A 113 -14.40 -9.17 15.36
C GLY A 113 -14.26 -7.81 14.68
N PHE A 114 -13.16 -7.54 13.97
CA PHE A 114 -12.97 -6.30 13.22
C PHE A 114 -13.54 -6.36 11.78
N ASP A 115 -14.17 -5.27 11.37
CA ASP A 115 -14.37 -4.90 9.97
C ASP A 115 -13.40 -3.78 9.62
N VAL A 116 -12.57 -4.02 8.60
CA VAL A 116 -11.55 -3.08 8.15
C VAL A 116 -11.82 -2.74 6.70
N ASN A 117 -12.09 -1.47 6.41
CA ASN A 117 -12.39 -1.02 5.05
C ASN A 117 -11.58 0.23 4.70
N SER A 118 -11.50 0.50 3.41
CA SER A 118 -10.88 1.72 2.88
C SER A 118 -11.85 2.44 1.97
N ILE A 119 -11.77 3.78 1.99
CA ILE A 119 -12.63 4.61 1.15
C ILE A 119 -11.84 5.53 0.24
N ALA A 120 -12.37 5.79 -0.95
CA ALA A 120 -11.98 6.87 -1.84
C ALA A 120 -13.00 8.02 -1.71
N PRO A 121 -12.61 9.18 -1.15
CA PRO A 121 -13.51 10.33 -0.99
C PRO A 121 -13.98 10.97 -2.31
N GLY A 122 -13.25 10.73 -3.40
CA GLY A 122 -13.41 11.47 -4.65
C GLY A 122 -12.54 12.73 -4.70
N PHE A 123 -12.85 13.64 -5.63
CA PHE A 123 -12.12 14.89 -5.82
C PHE A 123 -12.59 15.95 -4.81
N VAL A 124 -12.24 15.78 -3.54
CA VAL A 124 -12.54 16.78 -2.50
C VAL A 124 -11.51 17.91 -2.59
N ILE A 125 -11.96 19.14 -2.84
CA ILE A 125 -11.05 20.28 -3.01
C ILE A 125 -10.25 20.52 -1.73
N THR A 126 -8.93 20.60 -1.88
CA THR A 126 -7.93 20.79 -0.83
C THR A 126 -6.73 21.53 -1.41
N ARG A 127 -5.78 21.94 -0.55
CA ARG A 127 -4.53 22.60 -0.98
C ARG A 127 -3.75 21.82 -2.03
N LEU A 128 -3.80 20.49 -2.01
CA LEU A 128 -3.17 19.61 -3.01
C LEU A 128 -3.55 19.98 -4.46
N HIS A 129 -4.79 20.40 -4.68
CA HIS A 129 -5.31 20.74 -6.00
C HIS A 129 -4.82 22.12 -6.45
N GLN A 130 -4.67 23.06 -5.52
CA GLN A 130 -4.04 24.35 -5.78
C GLN A 130 -2.57 24.16 -6.17
N ASP A 131 -1.83 23.35 -5.40
CA ASP A 131 -0.42 23.02 -5.70
C ASP A 131 -0.29 22.36 -7.09
N THR A 132 -1.27 21.53 -7.48
CA THR A 132 -1.33 20.91 -8.81
C THR A 132 -1.50 21.96 -9.93
N LEU A 133 -2.37 22.95 -9.73
CA LEU A 133 -2.56 24.02 -10.70
C LEU A 133 -1.32 24.91 -10.85
N GLU A 134 -0.68 25.22 -9.72
CA GLU A 134 0.54 26.04 -9.67
C GLU A 134 1.75 25.34 -10.30
N ALA A 135 1.87 24.01 -10.13
CA ALA A 135 2.91 23.21 -10.76
C ALA A 135 2.78 23.16 -12.30
N GLY A 136 1.59 23.43 -12.83
CA GLY A 136 1.33 23.48 -14.26
C GLY A 136 1.28 22.10 -14.96
N PRO A 137 0.91 22.08 -16.25
CA PRO A 137 0.68 20.84 -17.00
C PRO A 137 1.98 20.05 -17.26
N GLU A 138 3.15 20.69 -17.21
CA GLU A 138 4.43 20.01 -17.36
C GLU A 138 4.65 19.00 -16.23
N LEU A 139 4.32 19.36 -14.98
CA LEU A 139 4.50 18.49 -13.81
C LEU A 139 3.25 17.68 -13.48
N ALA A 140 2.06 18.19 -13.75
CA ALA A 140 0.80 17.51 -13.43
C ALA A 140 0.28 16.61 -14.58
N THR A 141 0.84 16.70 -15.79
CA THR A 141 0.21 16.34 -17.07
C THR A 141 -0.93 17.29 -17.47
N GLU A 142 -1.04 17.56 -18.77
CA GLU A 142 -2.11 18.39 -19.34
C GLU A 142 -3.50 17.91 -18.92
N ALA A 143 -3.77 16.62 -19.07
CA ALA A 143 -5.09 16.05 -18.79
C ALA A 143 -5.50 16.20 -17.32
N PHE A 144 -4.57 15.98 -16.39
CA PHE A 144 -4.88 16.10 -14.97
C PHE A 144 -4.94 17.56 -14.51
N HIS A 145 -4.11 18.45 -15.07
CA HIS A 145 -4.16 19.89 -14.80
C HIS A 145 -5.52 20.48 -15.22
N GLU A 146 -5.97 20.21 -16.44
CA GLU A 146 -7.26 20.67 -16.94
C GLU A 146 -8.44 20.07 -16.17
N ASN A 147 -8.37 18.78 -15.84
CA ASN A 147 -9.38 18.17 -14.97
C ASN A 147 -9.40 18.80 -13.58
N THR A 148 -8.24 19.13 -13.00
CA THR A 148 -8.13 19.79 -11.70
C THR A 148 -8.79 21.15 -11.73
N LYS A 149 -8.51 21.94 -12.77
CA LYS A 149 -9.13 23.26 -12.97
C LYS A 149 -10.64 23.16 -13.07
N LYS A 150 -11.15 22.25 -13.92
CA LYS A 150 -12.58 22.00 -14.07
C LYS A 150 -13.26 21.62 -12.76
N GLN A 151 -12.65 20.73 -11.97
CA GLN A 151 -13.19 20.31 -10.69
C GLN A 151 -13.19 21.44 -9.66
N MET A 152 -12.16 22.28 -9.64
CA MET A 152 -12.11 23.46 -8.77
C MET A 152 -13.20 24.48 -9.15
N GLU A 153 -13.45 24.68 -10.44
CA GLU A 153 -14.54 25.54 -10.94
C GLU A 153 -15.93 24.97 -10.63
N SER A 154 -16.09 23.64 -10.66
CA SER A 154 -17.36 22.97 -10.37
C SER A 154 -17.61 22.65 -8.89
N GLY A 155 -16.69 23.02 -7.99
CA GLY A 155 -16.81 22.77 -6.55
C GLY A 155 -16.42 21.36 -6.07
N GLY A 156 -15.90 20.51 -6.96
CA GLY A 156 -15.44 19.15 -6.66
C GLY A 156 -16.53 18.24 -6.07
N VAL A 157 -16.09 17.21 -5.34
CA VAL A 157 -16.97 16.32 -4.57
C VAL A 157 -17.16 16.89 -3.15
N PRO A 158 -18.41 17.04 -2.67
CA PRO A 158 -18.67 17.47 -1.30
C PRO A 158 -18.06 16.48 -0.28
N PRO A 159 -17.32 16.96 0.73
CA PRO A 159 -16.72 16.10 1.76
C PRO A 159 -17.76 15.27 2.54
N GLU A 160 -19.00 15.76 2.61
CA GLU A 160 -20.14 15.10 3.24
C GLU A 160 -20.36 13.70 2.66
N LYS A 161 -20.15 13.49 1.35
CA LYS A 161 -20.29 12.15 0.75
C LYS A 161 -19.35 11.13 1.38
N ALA A 162 -18.11 11.54 1.67
CA ALA A 162 -17.14 10.67 2.32
C ALA A 162 -17.45 10.50 3.82
N ALA A 163 -17.96 11.54 4.47
CA ALA A 163 -18.43 11.47 5.85
C ALA A 163 -19.62 10.51 6.00
N ASP A 164 -20.59 10.56 5.08
CA ASP A 164 -21.77 9.68 5.06
C ASP A 164 -21.39 8.22 4.89
N LEU A 165 -20.50 7.91 3.92
CA LEU A 165 -19.99 6.55 3.75
C LEU A 165 -19.21 6.09 4.99
N THR A 166 -18.41 6.97 5.60
CA THR A 166 -17.68 6.63 6.84
C THR A 166 -18.65 6.34 7.98
N ALA A 167 -19.67 7.18 8.17
CA ALA A 167 -20.69 6.98 9.19
C ALA A 167 -21.45 5.66 8.98
N PHE A 168 -21.79 5.33 7.74
CA PHE A 168 -22.36 4.03 7.39
C PHE A 168 -21.44 2.88 7.79
N LEU A 169 -20.16 2.91 7.40
CA LEU A 169 -19.19 1.85 7.71
C LEU A 169 -18.82 1.75 9.20
N LEU A 170 -19.08 2.80 9.99
CA LEU A 170 -18.95 2.79 11.44
C LEU A 170 -20.20 2.24 12.15
N SER A 171 -21.34 2.16 11.45
CA SER A 171 -22.61 1.69 12.01
C SER A 171 -22.76 0.17 11.94
N ASP A 172 -23.67 -0.37 12.75
CA ASP A 172 -24.06 -1.78 12.74
C ASP A 172 -24.66 -2.23 11.39
N ALA A 173 -25.23 -1.29 10.61
CA ALA A 173 -25.76 -1.60 9.29
C ALA A 173 -24.67 -2.09 8.32
N SER A 174 -23.40 -1.79 8.58
CA SER A 174 -22.27 -2.26 7.77
C SER A 174 -21.70 -3.60 8.21
N ASP A 175 -22.24 -4.23 9.26
CA ASP A 175 -21.67 -5.46 9.82
C ASP A 175 -21.45 -6.55 8.75
N GLY A 176 -20.23 -7.09 8.74
CA GLY A 176 -19.78 -8.10 7.78
C GLY A 176 -19.25 -7.54 6.46
N ILE A 177 -19.35 -6.23 6.20
CA ILE A 177 -18.63 -5.57 5.11
C ILE A 177 -17.20 -5.33 5.60
N THR A 178 -16.23 -6.07 5.05
CA THR A 178 -14.81 -5.96 5.44
C THR A 178 -13.88 -6.26 4.25
N GLY A 179 -12.67 -5.71 4.30
CA GLY A 179 -11.65 -5.84 3.27
C GLY A 179 -12.01 -5.12 1.98
N LYS A 180 -12.86 -4.09 2.02
CA LYS A 180 -13.37 -3.41 0.82
C LYS A 180 -12.70 -2.07 0.57
N PHE A 181 -12.62 -1.71 -0.71
CA PHE A 181 -12.23 -0.41 -1.21
C PHE A 181 -13.42 0.24 -1.92
N LEU A 182 -14.01 1.25 -1.26
CA LEU A 182 -15.29 1.84 -1.67
C LEU A 182 -15.13 3.30 -2.08
N SER A 183 -15.76 3.68 -3.18
CA SER A 183 -15.88 5.06 -3.62
C SER A 183 -17.11 5.72 -3.01
N ALA A 184 -16.90 6.79 -2.25
CA ALA A 184 -18.00 7.59 -1.70
C ALA A 184 -18.92 8.20 -2.79
N PRO A 185 -18.39 8.79 -3.88
CA PRO A 185 -19.25 9.42 -4.90
C PRO A 185 -19.74 8.49 -6.02
N TRP A 186 -19.10 7.33 -6.25
CA TRP A 186 -19.37 6.52 -7.46
C TRP A 186 -19.91 5.12 -7.18
N ASP A 187 -19.70 4.55 -5.99
CA ASP A 187 -20.27 3.25 -5.65
C ASP A 187 -21.68 3.40 -5.08
N ALA A 188 -22.56 2.46 -5.41
CA ALA A 188 -23.95 2.44 -4.99
C ALA A 188 -24.12 1.86 -3.57
N TRP A 189 -23.27 2.26 -2.62
CA TRP A 189 -23.23 1.69 -1.27
C TRP A 189 -24.50 1.92 -0.44
N GLN A 190 -25.36 2.85 -0.85
CA GLN A 190 -26.69 3.05 -0.25
C GLN A 190 -27.71 1.99 -0.67
N GLU A 191 -27.45 1.24 -1.74
CA GLU A 191 -28.36 0.23 -2.26
C GLU A 191 -28.15 -1.12 -1.55
N GLU A 192 -29.23 -1.73 -1.08
CA GLU A 192 -29.18 -3.02 -0.36
C GLU A 192 -28.51 -4.12 -1.18
N ALA A 193 -28.79 -4.19 -2.48
CA ALA A 193 -28.18 -5.18 -3.37
C ALA A 193 -26.65 -5.03 -3.48
N PHE A 194 -26.16 -3.78 -3.48
CA PHE A 194 -24.73 -3.51 -3.47
C PHE A 194 -24.10 -3.93 -2.14
N GLN A 195 -24.74 -3.57 -1.02
CA GLN A 195 -24.28 -3.96 0.32
C GLN A 195 -24.23 -5.48 0.49
N GLU A 196 -25.24 -6.20 0.01
CA GLU A 196 -25.26 -7.66 0.07
C GLU A 196 -24.13 -8.27 -0.76
N ARG A 197 -23.87 -7.71 -1.94
CA ARG A 197 -22.72 -8.14 -2.74
C ARG A 197 -21.40 -7.87 -2.02
N LEU A 198 -21.24 -6.76 -1.31
CA LEU A 198 -20.05 -6.49 -0.51
C LEU A 198 -19.81 -7.55 0.57
N ARG A 199 -20.88 -8.09 1.18
CA ARG A 199 -20.77 -9.14 2.21
C ARG A 199 -20.45 -10.51 1.62
N THR A 200 -21.03 -10.83 0.47
CA THR A 200 -21.02 -12.19 -0.10
C THR A 200 -19.90 -12.41 -1.11
N ASP A 201 -19.57 -11.42 -1.93
CA ASP A 201 -18.53 -11.51 -2.95
C ASP A 201 -17.18 -11.01 -2.38
N LYS A 202 -16.32 -11.96 -2.01
CA LYS A 202 -15.00 -11.67 -1.43
C LYS A 202 -14.10 -10.87 -2.37
N ASP A 203 -14.25 -11.01 -3.68
CA ASP A 203 -13.40 -10.35 -4.67
C ASP A 203 -13.95 -8.98 -5.11
N PHE A 204 -15.23 -8.73 -4.89
CA PHE A 204 -15.84 -7.45 -5.22
C PHE A 204 -15.28 -6.31 -4.36
N ALA A 205 -15.05 -5.16 -5.01
CA ALA A 205 -14.48 -3.95 -4.40
C ALA A 205 -13.12 -4.20 -3.71
N THR A 206 -12.22 -4.95 -4.38
CA THR A 206 -10.84 -5.20 -3.92
C THR A 206 -9.83 -4.83 -5.02
N LEU A 207 -8.55 -4.69 -4.67
CA LEU A 207 -7.46 -4.43 -5.64
C LEU A 207 -7.06 -5.71 -6.41
N ARG A 208 -7.91 -6.74 -6.46
CA ARG A 208 -7.56 -8.04 -7.03
C ARG A 208 -7.78 -8.05 -8.53
N ARG A 209 -6.76 -8.48 -9.28
CA ARG A 209 -6.91 -8.92 -10.66
C ARG A 209 -7.26 -10.40 -10.64
N ILE A 210 -8.47 -10.76 -11.07
CA ILE A 210 -8.86 -12.14 -11.35
C ILE A 210 -9.12 -12.25 -12.85
N ASP A 211 -8.37 -13.11 -13.52
CA ASP A 211 -8.49 -13.34 -14.97
C ASP A 211 -8.64 -14.82 -15.36
N ASP A 212 -8.80 -15.69 -14.35
CA ASP A 212 -9.03 -17.13 -14.48
C ASP A 212 -7.99 -17.88 -15.35
N LYS A 213 -6.84 -17.25 -15.61
CA LYS A 213 -5.72 -17.82 -16.39
C LYS A 213 -4.44 -17.82 -15.57
N THR A 214 -4.06 -16.67 -15.06
CA THR A 214 -2.82 -16.49 -14.27
C THR A 214 -3.16 -16.08 -12.85
N PHE A 215 -4.28 -15.39 -12.66
CA PHE A 215 -4.80 -15.01 -11.36
C PHE A 215 -6.19 -15.61 -11.17
N PHE A 216 -6.25 -16.73 -10.45
CA PHE A 216 -7.46 -17.50 -10.22
C PHE A 216 -7.87 -17.49 -8.75
N LYS A 217 -9.12 -17.84 -8.46
CA LYS A 217 -9.59 -18.06 -7.09
C LYS A 217 -9.00 -19.36 -6.56
N PHE A 218 -8.30 -19.29 -5.43
CA PHE A 218 -7.96 -20.51 -4.68
C PHE A 218 -9.27 -21.06 -4.10
N LYS A 219 -9.60 -22.31 -4.47
CA LYS A 219 -10.73 -23.04 -3.90
C LYS A 219 -10.46 -23.37 -2.44
#